data_AF-A0BN91-F1
#
_entry.id   AF-A0BN91-F1
#
_cell.length_a   1.000
_cell.length_b   1.000
_cell.length_c   1.000
_cell.angle_alpha   90.00
_cell.angle_beta   90.00
_cell.angle_gamma   90.00
#
_symmetry.space_group_name_H-M   'P 1'
#
loop_
_entity.id
_entity.type
_entity.pdbx_description
1 polymer ?
#
loop_
_entity_poly.entity_id
_entity_poly.type
_entity_poly.pdbx_seq_one_letter_code
_entity_poly.pdbx_strand_id
1 'polypeptide(L)'
;MSQDPFPNEPKLNTANEVDQYIKTLQQYQDSCEKSSEYMQADAAQKRIVELKKQLKCNKHTANRNKKLKGLISTILINSTNSGIRRSVEQELLNKQQNEYNKVSEELESTISQKPKESSDRRIFGQIKEVSISIIFCYVDAQKIKEQRLLIEDADYQKYQIERTNKINTQLKQLKMRHKNEVNNLQQRIKAGQDEQKKNRSLELEKLLQKYQNIKKELEIKQKMDKLAFEGQFTNKGSSNQSVYMSQM
;
A
#
# COMPACT_ATOMS: atom_id res chain seq x y z
N MET A 1 40.49 -22.36 -43.42
CA MET A 1 39.40 -21.41 -43.71
C MET A 1 38.11 -22.05 -43.25
N SER A 2 37.49 -21.53 -42.19
CA SER A 2 36.24 -22.07 -41.64
C SER A 2 35.10 -21.57 -42.53
N GLN A 3 34.68 -22.36 -43.52
CA GLN A 3 33.44 -22.07 -44.23
C GLN A 3 32.29 -22.29 -43.25
N ASP A 4 31.51 -21.23 -43.01
CA ASP A 4 30.27 -21.32 -42.23
C ASP A 4 29.29 -22.19 -43.04
N PRO A 5 28.90 -23.38 -42.56
CA PRO A 5 28.06 -24.29 -43.34
C PRO A 5 26.60 -23.82 -43.48
N PHE A 6 26.24 -22.70 -42.84
CA PHE A 6 24.88 -22.14 -42.85
C PHE A 6 24.88 -20.63 -43.18
N PRO A 7 25.12 -20.23 -44.45
CA PRO A 7 25.25 -18.83 -44.84
C PRO A 7 23.92 -18.03 -44.85
N ASN A 8 22.77 -18.71 -44.72
CA ASN A 8 21.44 -18.10 -44.72
C ASN A 8 20.61 -18.60 -43.53
N GLU A 9 20.94 -18.12 -42.34
CA GLU A 9 20.13 -18.42 -41.17
C GLU A 9 18.84 -17.59 -41.15
N PRO A 10 17.67 -18.22 -40.92
CA PRO A 10 16.44 -17.48 -40.68
C PRO A 10 16.56 -16.65 -39.40
N LYS A 11 16.07 -15.40 -39.42
CA LYS A 11 15.92 -14.58 -38.22
C LYS A 11 14.79 -15.15 -37.37
N LEU A 12 15.14 -16.02 -36.42
CA LEU A 12 14.20 -16.65 -35.50
C LEU A 12 13.86 -15.65 -34.39
N ASN A 13 12.65 -15.11 -34.40
CA ASN A 13 12.22 -14.05 -33.48
C ASN A 13 11.38 -14.59 -32.33
N THR A 14 10.76 -15.77 -32.47
CA THR A 14 9.93 -16.38 -31.43
C THR A 14 10.48 -17.72 -30.94
N ALA A 15 10.20 -18.07 -29.67
CA ALA A 15 10.68 -19.33 -29.07
C ALA A 15 10.14 -20.57 -29.80
N ASN A 16 8.95 -20.48 -30.39
CA ASN A 16 8.36 -21.56 -31.20
C ASN A 16 9.08 -21.74 -32.54
N GLU A 17 9.51 -20.66 -33.18
CA GLU A 17 10.32 -20.74 -34.41
C GLU A 17 11.67 -21.39 -34.14
N VAL A 18 12.32 -21.06 -33.02
CA VAL A 18 13.59 -21.68 -32.60
C VAL A 18 13.40 -23.18 -32.32
N ASP A 19 12.32 -23.58 -31.66
CA ASP A 19 12.01 -24.99 -31.40
C ASP A 19 11.69 -25.78 -32.68
N GLN A 20 11.00 -25.16 -33.65
CA GLN A 20 10.75 -25.76 -34.97
C GLN A 20 12.06 -25.90 -35.76
N TYR A 21 12.91 -24.89 -35.75
CA TYR A 21 14.21 -24.93 -36.43
C TYR A 21 15.16 -25.97 -35.82
N ILE A 22 15.15 -26.15 -34.49
CA ILE A 22 15.89 -27.23 -33.82
C ILE A 22 15.43 -28.61 -34.33
N LYS A 23 14.12 -28.82 -34.52
CA LYS A 23 13.60 -30.09 -35.07
C LYS A 23 14.04 -30.31 -36.51
N THR A 24 14.03 -29.26 -37.33
CA THR A 24 14.53 -29.33 -38.71
C THR A 24 16.02 -29.64 -38.76
N LEU A 25 16.82 -29.03 -37.88
CA LEU A 25 18.26 -29.33 -37.75
C LEU A 25 18.53 -30.75 -37.26
N GLN A 26 17.69 -31.29 -36.37
CA GLN A 26 17.79 -32.70 -35.94
C GLN A 26 17.49 -33.67 -37.09
N GLN A 27 16.47 -33.39 -37.90
CA GLN A 27 16.17 -34.19 -39.09
C GLN A 27 17.29 -34.12 -40.14
N TYR A 28 17.93 -32.95 -40.28
CA TYR A 28 19.09 -32.76 -41.15
C TYR A 28 20.31 -33.53 -40.63
N GLN A 29 20.58 -33.48 -39.33
CA GLN A 29 21.61 -34.28 -38.68
C GLN A 29 21.40 -35.79 -38.94
N ASP A 30 20.19 -36.31 -38.67
CA ASP A 30 19.86 -37.72 -38.88
C ASP A 30 20.01 -38.15 -40.36
N SER A 31 19.81 -37.22 -41.29
CA SER A 31 19.96 -37.45 -42.73
C SER A 31 21.44 -37.47 -43.15
N CYS A 32 22.26 -36.56 -42.61
CA CYS A 32 23.71 -36.52 -42.83
C CYS A 32 24.44 -37.72 -42.19
N GLU A 33 23.98 -38.20 -41.03
CA GLU A 33 24.53 -39.41 -40.41
C GLU A 33 24.26 -40.67 -41.25
N LYS A 34 23.09 -40.73 -41.91
CA LYS A 34 22.74 -41.82 -42.84
C LYS A 34 23.51 -41.76 -44.16
N SER A 35 23.89 -40.56 -44.63
CA SER A 35 24.69 -40.38 -45.85
C SER A 35 26.21 -40.38 -45.59
N SER A 36 26.65 -40.68 -44.35
CA SER A 36 28.06 -40.68 -43.93
C SER A 36 28.78 -39.32 -44.05
N GLU A 37 28.03 -38.21 -44.09
CA GLU A 37 28.55 -36.84 -44.15
C GLU A 37 28.76 -36.25 -42.74
N TYR A 38 29.66 -36.89 -41.97
CA TYR A 38 29.85 -36.62 -40.54
C TYR A 38 30.27 -35.18 -40.19
N MET A 39 30.97 -34.48 -41.09
CA MET A 39 31.34 -33.08 -40.86
C MET A 39 30.14 -32.13 -40.82
N GLN A 40 29.11 -32.39 -41.63
CA GLN A 40 27.89 -31.58 -41.64
C GLN A 40 26.99 -31.93 -40.45
N ALA A 41 26.97 -33.21 -40.04
CA ALA A 41 26.30 -33.64 -38.83
C ALA A 41 26.89 -32.98 -37.56
N ASP A 42 28.23 -32.91 -37.43
CA ASP A 42 28.89 -32.23 -36.31
C ASP A 42 28.62 -30.71 -36.30
N ALA A 43 28.55 -30.08 -37.48
CA ALA A 43 28.17 -28.67 -37.59
C ALA A 43 26.71 -28.42 -37.16
N ALA A 44 25.77 -29.28 -37.58
CA ALA A 44 24.37 -29.22 -37.16
C ALA A 44 24.22 -29.44 -35.64
N GLN A 45 24.98 -30.38 -35.07
CA GLN A 45 24.95 -30.69 -33.64
C GLN A 45 25.47 -29.51 -32.80
N LYS A 46 26.59 -28.88 -33.19
CA LYS A 46 27.10 -27.67 -32.52
C LYS A 46 26.06 -26.55 -32.54
N ARG A 47 25.34 -26.39 -33.65
CA ARG A 47 24.30 -25.36 -33.78
C ARG A 47 23.07 -25.64 -32.92
N ILE A 48 22.63 -26.90 -32.83
CA ILE A 48 21.53 -27.32 -31.93
C ILE A 48 21.89 -27.02 -30.48
N VAL A 49 23.13 -27.30 -30.06
CA VAL A 49 23.60 -27.03 -28.69
C VAL A 49 23.57 -25.53 -28.39
N GLU A 50 23.99 -24.70 -29.34
CA GLU A 50 23.97 -23.25 -29.21
C GLU A 50 22.54 -22.68 -29.09
N LEU A 51 21.62 -23.10 -29.97
CA LEU A 51 20.22 -22.66 -29.93
C LEU A 51 19.51 -23.10 -28.64
N LYS A 52 19.78 -24.32 -28.15
CA LYS A 52 19.28 -24.80 -26.85
C LYS A 52 19.81 -23.95 -25.68
N LYS A 53 21.05 -23.46 -25.76
CA LYS A 53 21.63 -22.55 -24.76
C LYS A 53 20.95 -21.18 -24.79
N GLN A 54 20.72 -20.62 -25.97
CA GLN A 54 20.00 -19.35 -26.15
C GLN A 54 18.57 -19.41 -25.60
N LEU A 55 17.83 -20.50 -25.85
CA LEU A 55 16.49 -20.72 -25.29
C LEU A 55 16.48 -20.76 -23.75
N LYS A 56 17.47 -21.40 -23.13
CA LYS A 56 17.60 -21.40 -21.65
C LYS A 56 17.86 -19.99 -21.12
N CYS A 57 18.78 -19.24 -21.72
CA CYS A 57 19.04 -17.85 -21.34
C CYS A 57 17.80 -16.97 -21.47
N ASN A 58 17.06 -17.08 -22.58
CA ASN A 58 15.82 -16.32 -22.81
C ASN A 58 14.70 -16.68 -21.83
N LYS A 59 14.56 -17.95 -21.43
CA LYS A 59 13.60 -18.35 -20.39
C LYS A 59 13.95 -17.75 -19.03
N HIS A 60 15.24 -17.70 -18.68
CA HIS A 60 15.69 -17.07 -17.43
C HIS A 60 15.43 -15.55 -17.41
N THR A 61 15.73 -14.84 -18.51
CA THR A 61 15.46 -13.40 -18.62
C THR A 61 13.97 -13.09 -18.63
N ALA A 62 13.15 -13.88 -19.35
CA ALA A 62 11.70 -13.74 -19.36
C ALA A 62 11.07 -13.94 -17.97
N ASN A 63 11.53 -14.94 -17.21
CA ASN A 63 11.09 -15.18 -15.84
C ASN A 63 11.52 -14.05 -14.88
N ARG A 64 12.75 -13.52 -15.04
CA ARG A 64 13.22 -12.35 -14.29
C ARG A 64 12.37 -11.12 -14.59
N ASN A 65 12.06 -10.87 -15.86
CA ASN A 65 11.24 -9.75 -16.29
C ASN A 65 9.79 -9.86 -15.80
N LYS A 66 9.19 -11.06 -15.80
CA LYS A 66 7.88 -11.30 -15.18
C LYS A 66 7.88 -10.98 -13.68
N LYS A 67 8.91 -11.44 -12.94
CA LYS A 67 9.06 -11.10 -11.52
C LYS A 67 9.22 -9.60 -11.30
N LEU A 68 10.02 -8.93 -12.12
CA LEU A 68 10.24 -7.49 -12.04
C LEU A 68 8.94 -6.70 -12.27
N LYS A 69 8.16 -7.08 -13.30
CA LYS A 69 6.85 -6.47 -13.59
C LYS A 69 5.86 -6.63 -12.42
N GLY A 70 5.81 -7.81 -11.80
CA GLY A 70 4.99 -8.05 -10.61
C GLY A 70 5.39 -7.17 -9.41
N LEU A 71 6.70 -7.02 -9.17
CA LEU A 71 7.22 -6.15 -8.12
C LEU A 71 6.87 -4.69 -8.36
N ILE A 72 7.07 -4.19 -9.58
CA ILE A 72 6.75 -2.80 -9.96
C ILE A 72 5.25 -2.53 -9.80
N SER A 73 4.38 -3.45 -10.25
CA SER A 73 2.93 -3.32 -10.06
C SER A 73 2.54 -3.24 -8.59
N THR A 74 3.18 -4.04 -7.73
CA THR A 74 2.91 -4.04 -6.28
C THR A 74 3.37 -2.74 -5.62
N ILE A 75 4.54 -2.23 -6.01
CA ILE A 75 5.08 -0.95 -5.53
C ILE A 75 4.15 0.19 -5.95
N LEU A 76 3.68 0.21 -7.20
CA LEU A 76 2.80 1.24 -7.72
C LEU A 76 1.49 1.31 -6.91
N ILE A 77 0.84 0.17 -6.66
CA ILE A 77 -0.40 0.08 -5.86
C ILE A 77 -0.19 0.55 -4.42
N ASN A 78 0.96 0.19 -3.81
CA ASN A 78 1.28 0.67 -2.47
C ASN A 78 1.54 2.19 -2.45
N SER A 79 2.16 2.73 -3.50
CA SER A 79 2.41 4.17 -3.63
C SER A 79 1.12 4.97 -3.81
N THR A 80 0.17 4.48 -4.60
CA THR A 80 -1.13 5.13 -4.80
C THR A 80 -1.96 5.13 -3.52
N ASN A 81 -1.95 4.03 -2.75
CA ASN A 81 -2.63 3.96 -1.45
C ASN A 81 -2.02 4.93 -0.43
N SER A 82 -0.71 5.17 -0.51
CA SER A 82 -0.04 6.15 0.35
C SER A 82 -0.36 7.60 -0.03
N GLY A 83 -0.55 7.89 -1.31
CA GLY A 83 -0.97 9.20 -1.82
C GLY A 83 -2.40 9.55 -1.43
N ILE A 84 -3.34 8.62 -1.63
CA ILE A 84 -4.76 8.80 -1.24
C ILE A 84 -4.86 9.09 0.26
N ARG A 85 -4.10 8.38 1.10
CA ARG A 85 -4.05 8.61 2.54
C ARG A 85 -3.66 10.05 2.89
N ARG A 86 -2.59 10.57 2.28
CA ARG A 86 -2.14 11.96 2.53
C ARG A 86 -3.18 12.97 2.08
N SER A 87 -3.84 12.73 0.94
CA SER A 87 -4.91 13.61 0.43
C SER A 87 -6.07 13.71 1.42
N VAL A 88 -6.55 12.57 1.93
CA VAL A 88 -7.66 12.52 2.88
C VAL A 88 -7.32 13.21 4.21
N GLU A 89 -6.09 13.01 4.70
CA GLU A 89 -5.63 13.66 5.94
C GLU A 89 -5.49 15.19 5.76
N GLN A 90 -4.96 15.64 4.61
CA GLN A 90 -4.87 17.06 4.28
C GLN A 90 -6.25 17.72 4.12
N GLU A 91 -7.19 17.07 3.45
CA GLU A 91 -8.56 17.57 3.33
C GLU A 91 -9.25 17.72 4.69
N LEU A 92 -9.03 16.76 5.59
CA LEU A 92 -9.55 16.84 6.96
C LEU A 92 -8.95 18.03 7.71
N LEU A 93 -7.63 18.20 7.66
CA LEU A 93 -6.94 19.33 8.31
C LEU A 93 -7.43 20.67 7.76
N ASN A 94 -7.62 20.78 6.44
CA ASN A 94 -8.15 21.99 5.81
C ASN A 94 -9.58 22.29 6.28
N LYS A 95 -10.44 21.28 6.39
CA LYS A 95 -11.81 21.43 6.93
C LYS A 95 -11.78 21.87 8.39
N GLN A 96 -10.94 21.26 9.21
CA GLN A 96 -10.78 21.60 10.63
C GLN A 96 -10.27 23.04 10.81
N GLN A 97 -9.33 23.48 9.97
CA GLN A 97 -8.83 24.86 10.00
C GLN A 97 -9.93 25.86 9.61
N ASN A 98 -10.72 25.55 8.58
CA ASN A 98 -11.83 26.41 8.16
C ASN A 98 -12.93 26.48 9.23
N GLU A 99 -13.27 25.35 9.85
CA GLU A 99 -14.20 25.31 10.99
C GLU A 99 -13.67 26.11 12.18
N TYR A 100 -12.38 25.97 12.50
CA TYR A 100 -11.76 26.72 13.58
C TYR A 100 -11.87 28.23 13.36
N ASN A 101 -11.59 28.70 12.15
CA ASN A 101 -11.69 30.12 11.80
C ASN A 101 -13.14 30.61 11.93
N LYS A 102 -14.11 29.88 11.36
CA LYS A 102 -15.54 30.23 11.45
C LYS A 102 -16.04 30.28 12.90
N VAL A 103 -15.74 29.26 13.69
CA VAL A 103 -16.15 29.21 15.10
C VAL A 103 -15.46 30.35 15.88
N SER A 104 -14.20 30.67 15.57
CA SER A 104 -13.54 31.81 16.21
C SER A 104 -14.26 33.13 15.91
N GLU A 105 -14.64 33.38 14.66
CA GLU A 105 -15.40 34.58 14.26
C GLU A 105 -16.80 34.63 14.88
N GLU A 106 -17.49 33.48 14.95
CA GLU A 106 -18.79 33.35 15.60
C GLU A 106 -18.71 33.62 17.11
N LEU A 107 -17.68 33.12 17.79
CA LEU A 107 -17.47 33.36 19.21
C LEU A 107 -17.14 34.84 19.51
N GLU A 108 -16.36 35.48 18.63
CA GLU A 108 -16.07 36.90 18.73
C GLU A 108 -17.32 37.77 18.53
N SER A 109 -18.21 37.39 17.60
CA SER A 109 -19.44 38.14 17.32
C SER A 109 -20.58 37.89 18.32
N THR A 110 -20.70 36.67 18.84
CA THR A 110 -21.80 36.27 19.74
C THR A 110 -21.58 36.74 21.17
N ILE A 111 -20.34 36.82 21.64
CA ILE A 111 -20.04 37.27 22.99
C ILE A 111 -19.98 38.79 22.99
N SER A 112 -20.93 39.41 23.70
CA SER A 112 -21.03 40.87 23.89
C SER A 112 -19.65 41.51 24.09
N GLN A 113 -19.41 42.63 23.41
CA GLN A 113 -18.18 43.39 23.57
C GLN A 113 -18.23 44.31 24.80
N LYS A 114 -19.44 44.56 25.32
CA LYS A 114 -19.65 45.46 26.46
C LYS A 114 -19.92 44.65 27.74
N PRO A 115 -19.24 44.99 28.85
CA PRO A 115 -19.57 44.45 30.16
C PRO A 115 -21.01 44.82 30.54
N LYS A 116 -21.65 43.97 31.35
CA LYS A 116 -22.88 44.36 32.06
C LYS A 116 -22.53 45.39 33.13
N GLU A 117 -23.42 46.35 33.37
CA GLU A 117 -23.20 47.35 34.42
C GLU A 117 -23.12 46.68 35.80
N SER A 118 -22.05 46.97 36.53
CA SER A 118 -21.90 46.57 37.92
C SER A 118 -22.86 47.36 38.81
N SER A 119 -23.19 46.80 39.97
CA SER A 119 -23.99 47.47 41.01
C SER A 119 -23.39 48.83 41.39
N ASP A 120 -22.05 48.89 41.45
CA ASP A 120 -21.32 50.07 41.89
C ASP A 120 -21.35 51.15 40.82
N ARG A 121 -21.21 50.79 39.53
CA ARG A 121 -21.38 51.72 38.41
C ARG A 121 -22.78 52.33 38.38
N ARG A 122 -23.80 51.56 38.76
CA ARG A 122 -25.19 52.05 38.91
C ARG A 122 -25.32 53.02 40.09
N ILE A 123 -24.71 52.72 41.23
CA ILE A 123 -24.71 53.58 42.43
C ILE A 123 -24.00 54.92 42.16
N PHE A 124 -22.82 54.91 41.54
CA PHE A 124 -22.13 56.15 41.15
C PHE A 124 -22.87 56.94 40.06
N GLY A 125 -23.65 56.27 39.20
CA GLY A 125 -24.58 56.91 38.29
C GLY A 125 -25.65 57.74 39.01
N GLN A 126 -26.31 57.12 40.00
CA GLN A 126 -27.34 57.77 40.81
C GLN A 126 -26.76 58.90 41.68
N ILE A 127 -25.60 58.69 42.31
CA ILE A 127 -24.94 59.72 43.11
C ILE A 127 -24.54 60.91 42.23
N LYS A 128 -24.01 60.69 41.02
CA LYS A 128 -23.67 61.77 40.08
C LYS A 128 -24.90 62.59 39.68
N GLU A 129 -26.03 61.95 39.35
CA GLU A 129 -27.27 62.65 39.00
C GLU A 129 -27.80 63.50 40.16
N VAL A 130 -27.78 62.97 41.38
CA VAL A 130 -28.21 63.68 42.59
C VAL A 130 -27.26 64.84 42.91
N SER A 131 -25.95 64.63 42.80
CA SER A 131 -24.91 65.64 43.07
C SER A 131 -25.04 66.82 42.12
N ILE A 132 -25.25 66.57 40.83
CA ILE A 132 -25.40 67.62 39.81
C ILE A 132 -26.74 68.36 39.93
N SER A 133 -27.81 67.67 40.33
CA SER A 133 -29.16 68.24 40.37
C SER A 133 -29.47 69.03 41.64
N ILE A 134 -28.80 68.76 42.77
CA ILE A 134 -29.19 69.32 44.08
C ILE A 134 -28.13 70.27 44.67
N ILE A 135 -26.84 70.08 44.36
CA ILE A 135 -25.77 70.83 45.02
C ILE A 135 -24.81 71.33 43.94
N PHE A 136 -24.61 72.64 43.81
CA PHE A 136 -23.66 73.27 42.89
C PHE A 136 -22.17 72.97 43.23
N CYS A 137 -21.85 71.78 43.75
CA CYS A 137 -20.52 71.31 44.15
C CYS A 137 -19.84 70.55 43.01
N TYR A 138 -19.33 71.30 42.04
CA TYR A 138 -18.58 70.75 40.89
C TYR A 138 -17.35 69.93 41.28
N VAL A 139 -16.70 70.26 42.41
CA VAL A 139 -15.50 69.56 42.90
C VAL A 139 -15.81 68.11 43.30
N ASP A 140 -16.91 67.87 44.00
CA ASP A 140 -17.28 66.52 44.44
C ASP A 140 -17.82 65.70 43.27
N ALA A 141 -18.57 66.31 42.36
CA ALA A 141 -19.00 65.68 41.11
C ALA A 141 -17.80 65.23 40.25
N GLN A 142 -16.72 66.01 40.21
CA GLN A 142 -15.48 65.65 39.51
C GLN A 142 -14.76 64.48 40.17
N LYS A 143 -14.64 64.45 41.50
CA LYS A 143 -14.06 63.31 42.23
C LYS A 143 -14.88 62.02 42.02
N ILE A 144 -16.21 62.12 42.06
CA ILE A 144 -17.12 61.00 41.79
C ILE A 144 -16.95 60.50 40.34
N LYS A 145 -16.77 61.43 39.38
CA LYS A 145 -16.50 61.09 37.98
C LYS A 145 -15.18 60.33 37.82
N GLU A 146 -14.12 60.77 38.47
CA GLU A 146 -12.81 60.11 38.43
C GLU A 146 -12.88 58.71 39.03
N GLN A 147 -13.51 58.55 40.20
CA GLN A 147 -13.72 57.23 40.81
C GLN A 147 -14.55 56.29 39.93
N ARG A 148 -15.60 56.82 39.28
CA ARG A 148 -16.42 56.05 38.33
C ARG A 148 -15.60 55.56 37.13
N LEU A 149 -14.73 56.39 36.57
CA LEU A 149 -13.87 56.01 35.44
C LEU A 149 -12.90 54.90 35.83
N LEU A 150 -12.28 54.99 37.02
CA LEU A 150 -11.37 53.94 37.52
C LEU A 150 -12.07 52.59 37.69
N ILE A 151 -13.28 52.58 38.24
CA ILE A 151 -14.07 51.35 38.40
C ILE A 151 -14.51 50.81 37.03
N GLU A 152 -14.90 51.70 36.12
CA GLU A 152 -15.29 51.32 34.76
C GLU A 152 -14.15 50.66 33.99
N ASP A 153 -12.94 51.21 34.09
CA ASP A 153 -11.75 50.62 33.48
C ASP A 153 -11.41 49.26 34.11
N ALA A 154 -11.49 49.14 35.43
CA ALA A 154 -11.23 47.87 36.14
C ALA A 154 -12.25 46.78 35.77
N ASP A 155 -13.55 47.12 35.76
CA ASP A 155 -14.63 46.21 35.35
C ASP A 155 -14.50 45.81 33.88
N TYR A 156 -14.11 46.76 33.02
CA TYR A 156 -13.86 46.49 31.61
C TYR A 156 -12.71 45.50 31.41
N GLN A 157 -11.57 45.72 32.08
CA GLN A 157 -10.41 44.83 32.01
C GLN A 157 -10.77 43.42 32.49
N LYS A 158 -11.45 43.30 33.63
CA LYS A 158 -11.90 42.01 34.17
C LYS A 158 -12.83 41.29 33.18
N TYR A 159 -13.78 42.02 32.61
CA TYR A 159 -14.68 41.48 31.61
C TYR A 159 -13.96 40.99 30.35
N GLN A 160 -12.97 41.73 29.87
CA GLN A 160 -12.17 41.30 28.70
C GLN A 160 -11.40 40.02 28.98
N ILE A 161 -10.84 39.87 30.19
CA ILE A 161 -10.17 38.64 30.62
C ILE A 161 -11.16 37.47 30.66
N GLU A 162 -12.32 37.64 31.29
CA GLU A 162 -13.35 36.60 31.38
C GLU A 162 -13.88 36.19 29.99
N ARG A 163 -14.13 37.17 29.11
CA ARG A 163 -14.53 36.96 27.71
C ARG A 163 -13.47 36.17 26.96
N THR A 164 -12.22 36.59 27.02
CA THR A 164 -11.09 35.91 26.37
C THR A 164 -10.93 34.48 26.90
N ASN A 165 -11.09 34.27 28.21
CA ASN A 165 -11.04 32.94 28.81
C ASN A 165 -12.16 32.03 28.34
N LYS A 166 -13.38 32.57 28.18
CA LYS A 166 -14.53 31.82 27.65
C LYS A 166 -14.30 31.38 26.21
N ILE A 167 -13.86 32.30 25.34
CA ILE A 167 -13.50 32.03 23.94
C ILE A 167 -12.40 30.95 23.90
N ASN A 168 -11.32 31.15 24.65
CA ASN A 168 -10.20 30.22 24.69
C ASN A 168 -10.60 28.82 25.18
N THR A 169 -11.52 28.72 26.13
CA THR A 169 -12.00 27.43 26.64
C THR A 169 -12.77 26.68 25.56
N GLN A 170 -13.65 27.36 24.83
CA GLN A 170 -14.41 26.76 23.72
C GLN A 170 -13.50 26.37 22.55
N LEU A 171 -12.54 27.22 22.19
CA LEU A 171 -11.55 26.90 21.15
C LEU A 171 -10.63 25.74 21.56
N LYS A 172 -10.27 25.62 22.84
CA LYS A 172 -9.52 24.46 23.37
C LYS A 172 -10.33 23.17 23.23
N GLN A 173 -11.62 23.19 23.57
CA GLN A 173 -12.51 22.03 23.40
C GLN A 173 -12.64 21.63 21.92
N LEU A 174 -12.76 22.60 21.01
CA LEU A 174 -12.79 22.35 19.58
C LEU A 174 -11.49 21.70 19.09
N LYS A 175 -10.33 22.25 19.44
CA LYS A 175 -9.02 21.67 19.12
C LYS A 175 -8.86 20.24 19.63
N MET A 176 -9.37 19.96 20.83
CA MET A 176 -9.33 18.61 21.39
C MET A 176 -10.20 17.63 20.61
N ARG A 177 -11.40 18.04 20.17
CA ARG A 177 -12.26 17.25 19.28
C ARG A 177 -11.56 16.96 17.94
N HIS A 178 -10.98 17.97 17.29
CA HIS A 178 -10.22 17.82 16.05
C HIS A 178 -9.05 16.85 16.18
N LYS A 179 -8.29 16.94 17.27
CA LYS A 179 -7.20 15.99 17.57
C LYS A 179 -7.71 14.56 17.72
N ASN A 180 -8.82 14.36 18.42
CA ASN A 180 -9.41 13.03 18.59
C ASN A 180 -9.91 12.45 17.27
N GLU A 181 -10.50 13.27 16.40
CA GLU A 181 -10.95 12.86 15.07
C GLU A 181 -9.78 12.38 14.20
N VAL A 182 -8.68 13.13 14.15
CA VAL A 182 -7.46 12.75 13.41
C VAL A 182 -6.89 11.44 13.96
N ASN A 183 -6.80 11.30 15.29
CA ASN A 183 -6.33 10.07 15.92
C ASN A 183 -7.22 8.87 15.58
N ASN A 184 -8.53 9.03 15.62
CA ASN A 184 -9.49 7.99 15.27
C ASN A 184 -9.35 7.57 13.79
N LEU A 185 -9.19 8.54 12.89
CA LEU A 185 -8.93 8.27 11.47
C LEU A 185 -7.62 7.47 11.29
N GLN A 186 -6.54 7.89 11.95
CA GLN A 186 -5.26 7.20 11.90
C GLN A 186 -5.35 5.77 12.44
N GLN A 187 -6.08 5.54 13.53
CA GLN A 187 -6.31 4.20 14.08
C GLN A 187 -7.11 3.32 13.12
N ARG A 188 -8.18 3.84 12.50
CA ARG A 188 -8.97 3.11 11.51
C ARG A 188 -8.13 2.71 10.29
N ILE A 189 -7.29 3.63 9.82
CA ILE A 189 -6.36 3.35 8.70
C ILE A 189 -5.37 2.24 9.10
N LYS A 190 -4.78 2.33 10.29
CA LYS A 190 -3.84 1.32 10.77
C LYS A 190 -4.50 -0.05 10.92
N ALA A 191 -5.69 -0.10 11.52
CA ALA A 191 -6.46 -1.34 11.66
C ALA A 191 -6.77 -1.97 10.29
N GLY A 192 -7.22 -1.17 9.32
CA GLY A 192 -7.46 -1.66 7.96
C GLY A 192 -6.20 -2.17 7.26
N GLN A 193 -5.03 -1.54 7.48
CA GLN A 193 -3.76 -2.01 6.94
C GLN A 193 -3.33 -3.34 7.57
N ASP A 194 -3.48 -3.49 8.88
CA ASP A 194 -3.09 -4.71 9.58
C ASP A 194 -4.02 -5.88 9.22
N GLU A 195 -5.32 -5.61 9.01
CA GLU A 195 -6.26 -6.58 8.46
C GLU A 195 -5.89 -7.00 7.03
N GLN A 196 -5.57 -6.06 6.14
CA GLN A 196 -5.10 -6.39 4.79
C GLN A 196 -3.82 -7.23 4.79
N LYS A 197 -2.86 -6.94 5.68
CA LYS A 197 -1.64 -7.74 5.82
C LYS A 197 -1.97 -9.16 6.30
N LYS A 198 -2.88 -9.28 7.28
CA LYS A 198 -3.34 -10.58 7.79
C LYS A 198 -4.02 -11.40 6.69
N ASN A 199 -4.89 -10.78 5.90
CA ASN A 199 -5.56 -11.44 4.78
C ASN A 199 -4.57 -11.92 3.72
N ARG A 200 -3.59 -11.08 3.33
CA ARG A 200 -2.50 -11.49 2.42
C ARG A 200 -1.69 -12.66 2.98
N SER A 201 -1.41 -12.67 4.27
CA SER A 201 -0.70 -13.79 4.92
C SER A 201 -1.50 -15.09 4.85
N LEU A 202 -2.80 -15.04 5.12
CA LEU A 202 -3.69 -16.21 5.05
C LEU A 202 -3.84 -16.73 3.60
N GLU A 203 -3.93 -15.84 2.62
CA GLU A 203 -3.96 -16.22 1.20
C GLU A 203 -2.67 -16.93 0.78
N LEU A 204 -1.51 -16.43 1.21
CA LEU A 204 -0.22 -17.05 0.96
C LEU A 204 -0.11 -18.43 1.63
N GLU A 205 -0.60 -18.58 2.86
CA GLU A 205 -0.64 -19.86 3.57
C GLU A 205 -1.51 -20.88 2.85
N LYS A 206 -2.71 -20.49 2.41
CA LYS A 206 -3.58 -21.35 1.59
C LYS A 206 -2.91 -21.76 0.28
N LEU A 207 -2.21 -20.84 -0.38
CA LEU A 207 -1.49 -21.13 -1.62
C LEU A 207 -0.33 -22.10 -1.39
N LEU A 208 0.43 -21.91 -0.31
CA LEU A 208 1.49 -22.82 0.12
C LEU A 208 0.95 -24.22 0.41
N GLN A 209 -0.19 -24.32 1.09
CA GLN A 209 -0.84 -25.60 1.37
C GLN A 209 -1.27 -26.30 0.08
N LYS A 210 -1.89 -25.58 -0.87
CA LYS A 210 -2.23 -26.12 -2.20
C LYS A 210 -0.98 -26.63 -2.93
N TYR A 211 0.10 -25.86 -2.90
CA TYR A 211 1.37 -26.28 -3.51
C TYR A 211 1.94 -27.54 -2.86
N GLN A 212 1.93 -27.62 -1.53
CA GLN A 212 2.38 -28.82 -0.81
C GLN A 212 1.54 -30.05 -1.13
N ASN A 213 0.22 -29.91 -1.26
CA ASN A 213 -0.67 -31.00 -1.65
C ASN A 213 -0.37 -31.49 -3.06
N ILE A 214 -0.26 -30.59 -4.04
CA ILE A 214 0.10 -30.94 -5.43
C ILE A 214 1.48 -31.61 -5.48
N LYS A 215 2.45 -31.10 -4.72
CA LYS A 215 3.79 -31.70 -4.64
C LYS A 215 3.71 -33.15 -4.14
N LYS A 216 2.97 -33.40 -3.06
CA LYS A 216 2.76 -34.76 -2.53
C LYS A 216 2.06 -35.67 -3.54
N GLU A 217 1.03 -35.18 -4.23
CA GLU A 217 0.35 -35.95 -5.28
C GLU A 217 1.29 -36.32 -6.43
N LEU A 218 2.15 -35.39 -6.87
CA LEU A 218 3.16 -35.65 -7.89
C LEU A 218 4.22 -36.66 -7.42
N GLU A 219 4.68 -36.56 -6.18
CA GLU A 219 5.61 -37.53 -5.58
C GLU A 219 4.99 -38.94 -5.50
N ILE A 220 3.70 -39.04 -5.15
CA ILE A 220 2.96 -40.30 -5.14
C ILE A 220 2.84 -40.86 -6.56
N LYS A 221 2.43 -40.05 -7.55
CA LYS A 221 2.37 -40.48 -8.96
C LYS A 221 3.73 -40.98 -9.45
N GLN A 222 4.80 -40.23 -9.21
CA GLN A 222 6.15 -40.65 -9.59
C GLN A 222 6.57 -41.97 -8.95
N LYS A 223 6.21 -42.23 -7.69
CA LYS A 223 6.48 -43.53 -7.05
C LYS A 223 5.69 -44.67 -7.71
N MET A 224 4.41 -44.45 -8.03
CA MET A 224 3.59 -45.43 -8.73
C MET A 224 4.13 -45.71 -10.14
N ASP A 225 4.53 -44.68 -10.87
CA ASP A 225 5.12 -44.81 -12.21
C ASP A 225 6.44 -45.60 -12.17
N LYS A 226 7.29 -45.37 -11.15
CA LYS A 226 8.52 -46.14 -10.94
C LYS A 226 8.23 -47.62 -10.68
N LEU A 227 7.27 -47.93 -9.79
CA LEU A 227 6.89 -49.31 -9.49
C LEU A 227 6.30 -50.02 -10.73
N ALA A 228 5.45 -49.32 -11.49
CA ALA A 228 4.89 -49.84 -12.73
C ALA A 228 5.98 -50.09 -13.79
N PHE A 229 6.95 -49.19 -13.90
CA PHE A 229 8.10 -49.34 -14.79
C PHE A 229 8.98 -50.53 -14.37
N GLU A 230 9.33 -50.65 -13.08
CA GLU A 230 10.13 -51.77 -12.56
C GLU A 230 9.40 -53.12 -12.73
N GLY A 231 8.08 -53.17 -12.49
CA GLY A 231 7.26 -54.37 -12.70
C GLY A 231 7.18 -54.85 -14.16
N GLN A 232 7.38 -53.95 -15.13
CA GLN A 232 7.44 -54.34 -16.55
C GLN A 232 8.75 -55.05 -16.93
N PHE A 233 9.83 -54.89 -16.15
CA PHE A 233 11.11 -55.56 -16.41
C PHE A 233 11.25 -56.89 -15.67
N THR A 234 10.58 -57.11 -14.55
CA THR A 234 10.65 -58.38 -13.80
C THR A 234 9.80 -59.50 -14.41
N ASN A 235 8.78 -59.17 -15.20
CA ASN A 235 7.83 -60.16 -15.73
C ASN A 235 8.25 -60.82 -17.07
N LYS A 236 9.44 -60.50 -17.60
CA LYS A 236 9.99 -61.12 -18.83
C LYS A 236 11.04 -62.21 -18.56
N GLY A 237 11.24 -62.62 -17.31
CA GLY A 237 12.34 -63.52 -16.91
C GLY A 237 11.98 -64.96 -16.52
N SER A 238 10.72 -65.31 -16.28
CA SER A 238 10.36 -66.64 -15.73
C SER A 238 9.18 -67.30 -16.42
N SER A 239 9.38 -67.74 -17.66
CA SER A 239 8.55 -68.82 -18.24
C SER A 239 9.33 -69.47 -19.38
N ASN A 240 10.22 -70.40 -19.05
CA ASN A 240 10.67 -71.47 -19.94
C ASN A 240 11.59 -72.42 -19.17
N GLN A 241 11.03 -73.34 -18.40
CA GLN A 241 11.62 -74.67 -18.26
C GLN A 241 10.63 -75.66 -17.64
N SER A 242 10.73 -76.90 -18.14
CA SER A 242 10.06 -78.11 -17.66
C SER A 242 8.66 -78.43 -18.20
N VAL A 243 8.61 -78.70 -19.51
CA VAL A 243 7.81 -79.81 -20.04
C VAL A 243 8.78 -80.70 -20.79
N TYR A 244 9.22 -81.83 -20.21
CA TYR A 244 9.59 -83.07 -20.90
C TYR A 244 10.04 -84.15 -19.89
N MET A 245 9.66 -85.40 -20.18
CA MET A 245 10.05 -86.68 -19.57
C MET A 245 9.27 -87.11 -18.31
N SER A 246 8.66 -88.30 -18.21
CA SER A 246 8.47 -89.40 -19.16
C SER A 246 7.37 -90.32 -18.61
N GLN A 247 6.49 -90.83 -19.48
CA GLN A 247 5.82 -92.11 -19.27
C GLN A 247 6.84 -93.23 -19.53
N MET A 248 6.89 -94.21 -18.62
CA MET A 248 7.30 -95.62 -18.74
C MET A 248 7.67 -96.12 -17.35
#